data_AF-A0A529HA56-F1
#
_entry.id   AF-A0A529HA56-F1
#
_cell.length_a   1.000
_cell.length_b   1.000
_cell.length_c   1.000
_cell.angle_alpha   90.00
_cell.angle_beta   90.00
_cell.angle_gamma   90.00
#
_symmetry.space_group_name_H-M   'P 1'
#
loop_
_entity.id
_entity.type
_entity.pdbx_description
1 polymer ?
#
loop_
_entity_poly.entity_id
_entity_poly.type
_entity_poly.pdbx_seq_one_letter_code
_entity_poly.pdbx_strand_id
1 'polypeptide(L)' 'FQAGPELQGPVNFRGVRIGIPICEDIWGEVAVCETLAESGAEILLVPNGSPYYRAKIDVRHQVVIRQVIETGLP' A
#
# COMPACT_ATOMS: atom_id res chain seq x y z
N PHE A 1 -14.81 10.21 -7.75
CA PHE A 1 -14.21 9.14 -8.56
C PHE A 1 -15.03 7.87 -8.34
N GLN A 2 -14.91 6.88 -9.22
CA GLN A 2 -15.43 5.54 -8.96
C GLN A 2 -14.27 4.70 -8.43
N ALA A 3 -14.48 3.98 -7.33
CA ALA A 3 -13.48 3.04 -6.83
C ALA A 3 -13.16 2.00 -7.91
N GLY A 4 -11.95 1.45 -7.88
CA GLY A 4 -11.59 0.32 -8.73
C GLY A 4 -12.55 -0.86 -8.54
N PRO A 5 -12.54 -1.83 -9.48
CA PRO A 5 -13.23 -3.11 -9.29
C PRO A 5 -12.59 -3.91 -8.12
N GLU A 6 -12.86 -5.21 -8.05
CA GLU A 6 -12.22 -6.11 -7.09
C GLU A 6 -10.71 -5.91 -7.00
N LEU A 7 -10.15 -6.14 -5.80
CA LEU A 7 -8.73 -5.98 -5.56
C LEU A 7 -7.94 -6.88 -6.51
N GLN A 8 -7.08 -6.26 -7.33
CA GLN A 8 -6.20 -7.02 -8.21
C GLN A 8 -5.01 -7.55 -7.41
N GLY A 9 -4.65 -8.80 -7.65
CA GLY A 9 -3.44 -9.39 -7.08
C GLY A 9 -2.17 -8.69 -7.55
N PRO A 10 -1.01 -9.01 -6.93
CA PRO A 10 0.26 -8.38 -7.27
C PRO A 10 0.69 -8.65 -8.72
N VAL A 11 1.37 -7.68 -9.31
CA VAL A 11 1.87 -7.75 -10.69
C VAL A 11 3.27 -8.35 -10.68
N ASN A 12 3.52 -9.36 -11.53
CA ASN A 12 4.87 -9.87 -11.72
C ASN A 12 5.69 -8.90 -12.60
N PHE A 13 6.80 -8.42 -12.06
CA PHE A 13 7.80 -7.68 -12.81
C PHE A 13 9.17 -8.33 -12.60
N ARG A 14 9.71 -8.95 -13.65
CA ARG A 14 11.03 -9.59 -13.65
C ARG A 14 11.20 -10.62 -12.52
N GLY A 15 10.16 -11.37 -12.20
CA GLY A 15 10.17 -12.40 -11.17
C GLY A 15 9.82 -11.93 -9.76
N VAL A 16 9.65 -10.61 -9.54
CA VAL A 16 9.18 -10.04 -8.26
C VAL A 16 7.70 -9.70 -8.38
N ARG A 17 6.90 -10.10 -7.39
CA ARG A 17 5.47 -9.78 -7.30
C ARG A 17 5.27 -8.46 -6.54
N ILE A 18 4.82 -7.42 -7.24
CA ILE A 18 4.65 -6.07 -6.70
C ILE A 18 3.18 -5.83 -6.38
N GLY A 19 2.87 -5.56 -5.12
CA GLY A 19 1.56 -5.03 -4.71
C GLY A 19 1.51 -3.52 -4.92
N ILE A 20 0.38 -2.99 -5.43
CA ILE A 20 0.26 -1.58 -5.82
C ILE A 20 -0.97 -0.93 -5.17
N PRO A 21 -0.95 -0.69 -3.84
CA PRO A 21 -1.96 0.17 -3.21
C PRO A 21 -1.76 1.63 -3.65
N ILE A 22 -2.82 2.43 -3.66
CA ILE A 22 -2.78 3.84 -4.10
C ILE A 22 -3.14 4.76 -2.94
N CYS A 23 -2.21 5.64 -2.58
CA CYS A 23 -2.40 6.78 -1.67
C CYS A 23 -3.24 6.46 -0.40
N GLU A 24 -4.55 6.64 -0.42
CA GLU A 24 -5.47 6.41 0.71
C GLU A 24 -5.61 4.92 1.10
N ASP A 25 -5.31 3.98 0.20
CA ASP A 25 -5.42 2.53 0.45
C ASP A 25 -4.59 2.05 1.65
N ILE A 26 -3.54 2.78 2.03
CA ILE A 26 -2.64 2.40 3.14
C ILE A 26 -3.05 2.97 4.51
N TRP A 27 -4.13 3.75 4.59
CA TRP A 27 -4.53 4.44 5.82
C TRP A 27 -5.36 3.59 6.79
N GLY A 28 -5.77 2.38 6.37
CA GLY A 28 -6.30 1.34 7.26
C GLY A 28 -7.82 1.22 7.36
N GLU A 29 -8.59 1.86 6.45
CA GLU A 29 -10.04 1.64 6.35
C GLU A 29 -10.38 0.33 5.61
N VAL A 30 -9.49 -0.11 4.72
CA VAL A 30 -9.62 -1.32 3.90
C VAL A 30 -8.30 -2.07 3.98
N ALA A 31 -8.34 -3.39 4.17
CA ALA A 31 -7.18 -4.26 4.35
C ALA A 31 -6.42 -4.53 3.03
N VAL A 32 -6.17 -3.51 2.21
CA VAL A 32 -5.58 -3.63 0.87
C VAL A 32 -4.18 -4.23 0.93
N CYS A 33 -3.32 -3.72 1.81
CA CYS A 33 -1.94 -4.19 1.91
C CYS A 33 -1.85 -5.63 2.42
N GLU A 34 -2.68 -5.98 3.40
CA GLU A 34 -2.82 -7.35 3.90
C GLU A 34 -3.26 -8.29 2.78
N THR A 35 -4.33 -7.96 2.06
CA THR A 35 -4.79 -8.79 0.93
C THR A 35 -3.73 -8.93 -0.18
N LEU A 36 -2.97 -7.85 -0.46
CA LEU A 36 -1.85 -7.91 -1.40
C LEU A 36 -0.73 -8.83 -0.90
N ALA A 37 -0.40 -8.77 0.39
CA ALA A 37 0.59 -9.66 1.01
C ALA A 37 0.13 -11.12 0.99
N GLU A 38 -1.13 -11.40 1.36
CA GLU A 38 -1.73 -12.73 1.35
C GLU A 38 -1.85 -13.33 -0.06
N SER A 39 -2.12 -12.48 -1.06
CA SER A 39 -2.06 -12.87 -2.48
C SER A 39 -0.63 -12.95 -3.04
N GLY A 40 0.36 -12.60 -2.21
CA GLY A 40 1.75 -12.94 -2.39
C GLY A 40 2.66 -11.82 -2.89
N ALA A 41 2.29 -10.57 -2.69
CA ALA A 41 3.21 -9.46 -2.91
C ALA A 41 4.50 -9.67 -2.10
N GLU A 42 5.63 -9.30 -2.71
CA GLU A 42 6.97 -9.33 -2.09
C GLU A 42 7.46 -7.92 -1.74
N ILE A 43 6.80 -6.90 -2.28
CA ILE A 43 7.05 -5.48 -2.06
C ILE A 43 5.76 -4.69 -2.33
N LEU A 44 5.55 -3.60 -1.59
CA LEU A 44 4.46 -2.66 -1.82
C LEU A 44 4.98 -1.37 -2.46
N LEU A 45 4.52 -1.07 -3.68
CA LEU A 45 4.81 0.18 -4.35
C LEU A 45 3.59 1.09 -4.24
N VAL A 46 3.71 2.20 -3.51
CA VAL A 46 2.57 3.09 -3.21
C VAL A 46 2.70 4.44 -3.96
N PRO A 47 2.07 4.62 -5.13
CA PRO A 47 1.93 5.93 -5.74
C PRO A 47 1.09 6.85 -4.84
N ASN A 48 1.58 8.06 -4.59
CA ASN A 48 0.97 8.99 -3.64
C ASN A 48 0.76 10.38 -4.25
N GLY A 49 -0.48 10.86 -4.20
CA GLY A 49 -0.87 12.26 -4.46
C GLY A 49 -1.00 13.07 -3.17
N SER A 50 -0.10 12.87 -2.21
CA SER A 50 -0.31 13.31 -0.83
C SER A 50 0.01 14.81 -0.63
N PRO A 51 -0.97 15.70 -0.38
CA PRO A 51 -0.73 17.14 -0.30
C PRO A 51 0.14 17.52 0.90
N TYR A 52 0.89 18.60 0.84
CA TYR A 52 1.71 19.06 1.97
C TYR A 52 0.85 19.69 3.09
N TYR A 53 1.20 19.41 4.34
CA TYR A 53 0.89 20.25 5.51
C TYR A 53 1.99 20.09 6.57
N ARG A 54 2.09 21.03 7.51
CA ARG A 54 3.14 21.01 8.56
C ARG A 54 3.04 19.72 9.39
N ALA A 55 4.18 19.06 9.64
CA ALA A 55 4.28 17.78 10.36
C ALA A 55 3.67 16.55 9.64
N LYS A 56 3.31 16.65 8.35
CA LYS A 56 2.77 15.51 7.60
C LYS A 56 3.76 14.34 7.43
N ILE A 57 5.07 14.59 7.51
CA ILE A 57 6.08 13.54 7.34
C ILE A 57 5.97 12.47 8.43
N ASP A 58 5.76 12.87 9.68
CA ASP A 58 5.63 11.93 10.80
C ASP A 58 4.36 11.10 10.64
N VAL A 59 3.26 11.72 10.20
CA VAL A 59 2.02 11.01 9.89
C VAL A 59 2.25 9.97 8.79
N ARG A 60 2.95 10.33 7.70
CA ARG A 60 3.28 9.38 6.63
C ARG A 60 4.14 8.22 7.13
N HIS A 61 5.12 8.48 8.00
CA HIS A 61 5.92 7.42 8.59
C HIS A 61 5.08 6.48 9.45
N GLN A 62 4.19 6.99 10.30
CA GLN A 62 3.32 6.14 11.11
C GLN A 62 2.42 5.24 10.26
N VAL A 63 1.87 5.78 9.17
CA VAL A 63 1.04 5.03 8.23
C VAL A 63 1.84 3.91 7.56
N VAL A 64 3.04 4.21 7.02
CA VAL A 64 3.86 3.19 6.33
C VAL A 64 4.42 2.16 7.31
N ILE A 65 4.87 2.58 8.50
CA ILE A 65 5.36 1.65 9.55
C ILE A 65 4.29 0.64 9.92
N ARG A 66 3.03 1.08 10.06
CA ARG A 66 1.91 0.18 10.33
C ARG A 66 1.79 -0.89 9.24
N GLN A 67 1.83 -0.49 7.97
CA GLN A 67 1.74 -1.44 6.85
C GLN A 67 2.92 -2.43 6.81
N VAL A 68 4.13 -1.96 7.10
CA VAL A 68 5.31 -2.83 7.21
C VAL A 68 5.16 -3.84 8.34
N ILE A 69 4.62 -3.42 9.51
CA ILE A 69 4.37 -4.32 10.64
C ILE A 69 3.27 -5.35 10.30
N GLU A 70 2.18 -4.91 9.68
CA GLU A 70 1.03 -5.76 9.35
C GLU A 70 1.39 -6.79 8.26
N THR A 71 2.17 -6.41 7.25
CA THR A 71 2.44 -7.26 6.08
C THR A 71 3.80 -7.95 6.10
N GLY A 72 4.77 -7.41 6.85
CA GLY A 72 6.18 -7.83 6.75
C GLY A 72 6.87 -7.43 5.44
N LEU A 73 6.20 -6.66 4.57
CA LEU A 73 6.72 -6.29 3.25
C LEU A 73 7.43 -4.93 3.28
N PRO A 74 8.49 -4.76 2.46
CA PRO A 74 9.10 -3.46 2.22
C PRO A 74 8.22 -2.52 1.38
#